data_AF-A0A969N3N3-F1
#
_entry.id   AF-A0A969N3N3-F1
#
_cell.length_a   1.000
_cell.length_b   1.000
_cell.length_c   1.000
_cell.angle_alpha   90.00
_cell.angle_beta   90.00
_cell.angle_gamma   90.00
#
_symmetry.space_group_name_H-M   'P 1'
#
loop_
_entity.id
_entity.type
_entity.pdbx_description
1 polymer ?
#
loop_
_entity_poly.entity_id
_entity_poly.type
_entity_poly.pdbx_seq_one_letter_code
_entity_poly.pdbx_strand_id
1 'polypeptide(L)'
;MSQRTDVAQCFNTFINLLKELELFAEVNDLRLSFDREGNVYLLGTNFQHQLRANPTVWSEVKEEMRQIIAQHCPRVAPRTIEQPTESHE
;
A
#
# COMPACT_ATOMS: atom_id res chain seq x y z
N MET A 1 2.04 -24.58 15.25
CA MET A 1 1.66 -24.58 13.82
C MET A 1 2.29 -23.34 13.20
N SER A 2 3.29 -23.49 12.33
CA SER A 2 3.90 -22.33 11.65
C SER A 2 2.88 -21.74 10.69
N GLN A 3 2.30 -20.61 11.06
CA GLN A 3 1.39 -19.83 10.22
C GLN A 3 2.22 -19.28 9.07
N ARG A 4 2.25 -20.02 7.96
CA ARG A 4 2.94 -19.59 6.75
C ARG A 4 2.18 -18.41 6.17
N THR A 5 2.80 -17.22 6.20
CA THR A 5 2.31 -16.05 5.48
C THR A 5 2.12 -16.42 4.02
N ASP A 6 0.90 -16.28 3.51
CA ASP A 6 0.62 -16.47 2.09
C ASP A 6 1.10 -15.23 1.33
N VAL A 7 2.30 -15.33 0.76
CA VAL A 7 2.99 -14.22 0.08
C VAL A 7 2.14 -13.67 -1.07
N ALA A 8 1.45 -14.53 -1.80
CA ALA A 8 0.60 -14.14 -2.93
C ALA A 8 -0.59 -13.29 -2.46
N GLN A 9 -1.26 -13.68 -1.37
CA GLN A 9 -2.34 -12.91 -0.76
C GLN A 9 -1.88 -11.56 -0.19
N CYS A 10 -0.74 -11.54 0.51
CA CYS A 10 -0.17 -10.28 1.01
C CYS A 10 0.15 -9.32 -0.14
N PHE A 11 0.75 -9.84 -1.22
CA PHE A 11 1.06 -9.03 -2.39
C PHE A 11 -0.21 -8.54 -3.10
N ASN A 12 -1.23 -9.39 -3.25
CA ASN A 12 -2.50 -8.98 -3.84
C ASN A 12 -3.22 -7.89 -3.01
N THR A 13 -3.22 -8.02 -1.68
CA THR A 13 -3.76 -7.00 -0.77
C THR A 13 -3.05 -5.67 -0.95
N PHE A 14 -1.71 -5.70 -1.03
CA PHE A 14 -0.91 -4.50 -1.26
C PHE A 14 -1.21 -3.84 -2.60
N ILE A 15 -1.22 -4.59 -3.71
CA ILE A 15 -1.53 -4.03 -5.03
C ILE A 15 -2.93 -3.40 -5.08
N ASN A 16 -3.93 -4.04 -4.47
CA ASN A 16 -5.27 -3.47 -4.40
C ASN A 16 -5.30 -2.19 -3.55
N LEU A 17 -4.61 -2.19 -2.41
CA LEU A 17 -4.50 -1.00 -1.57
C LEU A 17 -3.79 0.15 -2.28
N LEU A 18 -2.71 -0.11 -3.02
CA LEU A 18 -2.02 0.91 -3.82
C LEU A 18 -2.96 1.55 -4.83
N LYS A 19 -3.74 0.74 -5.57
CA LYS A 19 -4.72 1.27 -6.54
C LYS A 19 -5.80 2.14 -5.88
N GLU A 20 -6.27 1.75 -4.71
CA GLU A 20 -7.24 2.55 -3.94
C GLU A 20 -6.64 3.87 -3.46
N LEU A 21 -5.37 3.87 -3.06
CA LEU A 21 -4.68 5.02 -2.47
C LEU A 21 -4.00 5.93 -3.48
N GLU A 22 -3.70 5.47 -4.69
CA GLU A 22 -3.02 6.25 -5.75
C GLU A 22 -3.74 7.57 -6.06
N LEU A 23 -5.07 7.60 -5.91
CA LEU A 23 -5.89 8.80 -6.11
C LEU A 23 -5.71 9.85 -4.99
N PHE A 24 -5.16 9.47 -3.85
CA PHE A 24 -5.15 10.27 -2.61
C PHE A 24 -3.76 10.44 -1.98
N ALA A 25 -2.80 9.56 -2.29
CA ALA A 25 -1.49 9.49 -1.66
C ALA A 25 -0.42 9.09 -2.69
N GLU A 26 0.82 9.58 -2.48
CA GLU A 26 1.93 9.22 -3.35
C GLU A 26 2.45 7.83 -2.94
N VAL A 27 1.95 6.82 -3.63
CA VAL A 27 2.20 5.41 -3.30
C VAL A 27 3.10 4.68 -4.31
N ASN A 28 3.56 5.39 -5.36
CA ASN A 28 4.35 4.82 -6.46
C ASN A 28 5.70 4.25 -6.02
N ASP A 29 6.27 4.76 -4.93
CA ASP A 29 7.57 4.34 -4.42
C ASP A 29 7.46 3.26 -3.33
N LEU A 30 6.24 2.81 -3.00
CA LEU A 30 6.03 1.77 -2.00
C LEU A 30 6.37 0.39 -2.54
N ARG A 31 6.97 -0.45 -1.70
CA ARG A 31 7.35 -1.83 -2.02
C ARG A 31 7.09 -2.76 -0.84
N LEU A 32 6.76 -4.01 -1.14
CA LEU A 32 6.77 -5.07 -0.15
C LEU A 32 8.06 -5.89 -0.24
N SER A 33 8.62 -6.20 0.93
CA SER A 33 9.73 -7.11 1.08
C SER A 33 9.39 -8.22 2.07
N PHE A 34 9.96 -9.40 1.85
CA PHE A 34 9.76 -10.57 2.68
C PHE A 34 11.13 -11.08 3.13
N ASP A 35 11.32 -11.27 4.42
CA ASP A 35 12.53 -11.89 4.94
C ASP A 35 12.45 -13.43 4.87
N ARG A 36 13.60 -14.10 5.00
CA ARG A 36 13.71 -15.56 5.06
C ARG A 36 12.89 -16.18 6.20
N GLU A 37 12.61 -15.42 7.24
CA GLU A 37 11.76 -15.83 8.36
C GLU A 37 10.25 -15.72 8.07
N GLY A 38 9.85 -15.18 6.91
CA GLY A 38 8.45 -14.95 6.53
C GLY A 38 7.85 -13.66 7.09
N ASN A 39 8.69 -12.81 7.69
CA ASN A 39 8.33 -11.46 8.10
C ASN A 39 8.09 -10.58 6.87
N VAL A 40 7.05 -9.74 6.93
CA VAL A 40 6.68 -8.84 5.84
C VAL A 40 7.05 -7.40 6.21
N TYR A 41 7.62 -6.66 5.26
CA TYR A 41 8.01 -5.28 5.45
C TYR A 41 7.39 -4.42 4.34
N LEU A 42 6.80 -3.30 4.75
CA LEU A 42 6.42 -2.22 3.86
C LEU A 42 7.56 -1.20 3.82
N LEU A 43 8.07 -0.99 2.61
CA LEU A 43 9.16 -0.08 2.31
C LEU A 43 8.58 1.11 1.55
N GLY A 44 9.02 2.31 1.89
CA GLY A 44 8.85 3.51 1.08
C GLY A 44 10.19 4.23 0.96
N THR A 45 10.21 5.35 0.22
CA THR A 45 11.44 6.11 -0.08
C THR A 45 12.25 6.46 1.18
N ASN A 46 11.56 6.78 2.28
CA ASN A 46 12.18 7.28 3.51
C ASN A 46 11.84 6.43 4.75
N PHE A 47 11.21 5.26 4.59
CA PHE A 47 10.82 4.42 5.72
C PHE A 47 10.83 2.94 5.40
N GLN A 48 11.03 2.15 6.43
CA GLN A 48 10.86 0.70 6.42
C GLN A 48 10.10 0.31 7.68
N HIS A 49 8.93 -0.32 7.51
CA HIS A 49 8.11 -0.78 8.62
C HIS A 49 7.81 -2.27 8.47
N GLN A 50 8.09 -3.04 9.53
CA GLN A 50 7.65 -4.43 9.61
C GLN A 50 6.15 -4.46 9.88
N LEU A 51 5.43 -5.27 9.11
CA LEU A 51 4.04 -5.57 9.40
C LEU A 51 3.96 -6.54 10.59
N ARG A 52 3.17 -6.17 11.60
CA ARG A 52 2.94 -6.95 12.83
C ARG A 52 1.55 -7.56 12.85
N ALA A 53 0.67 -7.16 11.92
CA ALA A 53 -0.65 -7.74 11.77
C ALA A 53 -0.58 -9.26 11.58
N ASN A 54 -1.60 -9.95 12.06
CA ASN A 54 -1.71 -11.39 11.87
C ASN A 54 -1.80 -11.70 10.36
N PRO A 55 -0.85 -12.46 9.78
CA PRO A 55 -0.83 -12.78 8.37
C PRO A 55 -1.92 -13.77 7.95
N THR A 56 -2.90 -14.08 8.80
CA THR A 56 -4.11 -14.83 8.45
C THR A 56 -5.36 -13.95 8.43
N VAL A 57 -5.27 -12.73 8.97
CA VAL A 57 -6.38 -11.78 9.08
C VAL A 57 -6.10 -10.58 8.16
N TRP A 58 -6.61 -10.67 6.94
CA TRP A 58 -6.28 -9.70 5.88
C TRP A 58 -6.79 -8.30 6.13
N SER A 59 -7.90 -8.16 6.86
CA SER A 59 -8.40 -6.85 7.27
C SER A 59 -7.40 -6.13 8.18
N GLU A 60 -6.70 -6.86 9.06
CA GLU A 60 -5.67 -6.29 9.92
C GLU A 60 -4.42 -5.91 9.11
N VAL A 61 -3.99 -6.77 8.18
CA VAL A 61 -2.86 -6.48 7.29
C VAL A 61 -3.14 -5.24 6.44
N LYS A 62 -4.34 -5.14 5.86
CA LYS A 62 -4.76 -4.00 5.05
C LYS A 62 -4.81 -2.71 5.87
N GLU A 63 -5.39 -2.76 7.07
CA GLU A 63 -5.47 -1.59 7.94
C GLU A 63 -4.09 -1.13 8.41
N GLU A 64 -3.22 -2.05 8.82
CA GLU A 64 -1.87 -1.70 9.26
C GLU A 64 -1.06 -1.05 8.13
N MET A 65 -1.10 -1.62 6.92
CA MET A 65 -0.49 -0.99 5.73
C MET A 65 -1.06 0.41 5.50
N ARG A 66 -2.39 0.59 5.60
CA ARG A 66 -3.04 1.89 5.40
C ARG A 66 -2.58 2.92 6.43
N GLN A 67 -2.47 2.54 7.70
CA GLN A 67 -1.99 3.43 8.76
C GLN A 67 -0.53 3.85 8.51
N ILE A 68 0.34 2.92 8.13
CA ILE A 68 1.74 3.23 7.82
C ILE A 68 1.81 4.21 6.64
N ILE A 69 1.06 3.95 5.57
CA ILE A 69 1.02 4.82 4.39
C ILE A 69 0.49 6.21 4.79
N ALA A 70 -0.58 6.29 5.59
CA ALA A 70 -1.12 7.56 6.03
C ALA A 70 -0.16 8.38 6.92
N GLN A 71 0.73 7.72 7.67
CA GLN A 71 1.73 8.37 8.51
C GLN A 71 2.91 8.90 7.70
N HIS A 72 3.32 8.19 6.65
CA HIS A 72 4.58 8.47 5.93
C HIS A 72 4.39 9.08 4.54
N CYS A 73 3.31 8.74 3.83
CA CYS A 73 3.04 9.30 2.50
C CYS A 73 2.23 10.59 2.62
N PRO A 74 2.72 11.71 2.04
CA PRO A 74 1.95 12.95 1.99
C PRO A 74 0.67 12.72 1.17
N ARG A 75 -0.42 13.37 1.61
CA ARG A 75 -1.67 13.39 0.86
C ARG A 75 -1.43 14.17 -0.43
N VAL A 76 -1.74 13.56 -1.56
CA VAL A 76 -1.71 14.25 -2.85
C VAL A 76 -3.01 15.04 -2.95
N ALA A 77 -2.94 16.30 -3.35
CA ALA A 77 -4.15 17.01 -3.74
C ALA A 77 -4.86 16.18 -4.82
N PRO A 78 -6.19 16.00 -4.76
CA PRO A 78 -6.90 15.22 -5.77
C PRO A 78 -6.51 15.81 -7.13
N ARG A 79 -5.89 15.00 -7.99
CA ARG A 79 -5.53 15.44 -9.34
C ARG A 79 -6.86 15.85 -9.99
N THR A 80 -7.08 17.15 -10.13
CA THR A 80 -8.18 17.67 -10.92
C THR A 80 -8.03 17.02 -12.28
N ILE A 81 -8.99 16.17 -12.63
CA ILE A 81 -9.10 15.65 -13.99
C ILE A 81 -9.23 16.91 -14.84
N GLU A 82 -8.17 17.29 -15.55
CA GLU A 82 -8.23 18.37 -16.52
C GLU A 82 -9.26 17.92 -17.55
N GLN A 83 -10.47 18.46 -17.43
CA GLN A 83 -11.53 18.23 -18.40
C GLN A 83 -10.99 18.67 -19.75
N PRO A 84 -11.05 17.83 -20.80
CA PRO A 84 -10.67 18.28 -22.13
C PRO A 84 -11.56 19.48 -22.46
N THR A 85 -10.96 20.65 -22.62
CA THR A 85 -11.63 21.82 -23.18
C THR A 85 -12.08 21.45 -24.57
N GLU A 86 -13.37 21.12 -24.72
CA GLU A 86 -14.04 21.05 -26.01
C GLU A 86 -13.92 22.43 -26.65
N SER A 87 -12.99 22.57 -27.59
CA SER A 87 -12.91 23.70 -28.49
C SER A 87 -14.18 23.71 -29.33
N HIS A 88 -15.05 24.67 -29.07
CA HIS A 88 -16.16 25.03 -29.94
C HIS A 88 -15.60 25.66 -31.22
N GLU A 89 -15.91 25.06 -32.37
CA GLU A 89 -15.92 25.70 -33.69
C GLU A 89 -17.34 25.64 -34.25
#